data_AF-A0A8T5XXX7-F1
#
_entry.id   AF-A0A8T5XXX7-F1
#
_cell.length_a   1.000
_cell.length_b   1.000
_cell.length_c   1.000
_cell.angle_alpha   90.00
_cell.angle_beta   90.00
_cell.angle_gamma   90.00
#
_symmetry.space_group_name_H-M   'P 1'
#
loop_
_entity.id
_entity.type
_entity.pdbx_description
1 polymer ?
#
loop_
_entity_poly.entity_id
_entity_poly.type
_entity_poly.pdbx_seq_one_letter_code
_entity_poly.pdbx_strand_id
1 'polypeptide(L)' 'MFHDIGKARIPKEILGKSSKLTNKERQVVELHPIYSSDYIKEIEELKELKYIVRAHHERWDGKGYPDKLKKLKYLSWPE' A
#
# COMPACT_ATOMS: atom_id res chain seq x y z
N MET A 1 11.08 -4.49 -4.05
CA MET A 1 10.54 -5.10 -5.29
C MET A 1 9.08 -5.51 -5.11
N PHE A 2 8.74 -6.46 -4.24
CA PHE A 2 7.33 -6.88 -4.04
C PHE A 2 6.40 -5.81 -3.46
N HIS A 3 6.92 -4.87 -2.67
CA HIS A 3 6.11 -3.80 -2.07
C HIS A 3 5.39 -2.93 -3.12
N ASP A 4 5.95 -2.84 -4.32
CA ASP A 4 5.48 -1.98 -5.41
C ASP A 4 4.78 -2.72 -6.55
N ILE A 5 4.63 -4.05 -6.49
CA ILE A 5 4.04 -4.83 -7.59
C ILE A 5 2.60 -4.40 -7.93
N GLY A 6 1.88 -3.89 -6.93
CA GLY A 6 0.55 -3.31 -7.07
C GLY A 6 0.48 -2.09 -7.98
N LYS A 7 1.61 -1.44 -8.30
CA LYS A 7 1.67 -0.36 -9.31
C LYS A 7 1.22 -0.86 -10.69
N ALA A 8 1.30 -2.16 -10.97
CA ALA A 8 0.77 -2.74 -12.21
C ALA A 8 -0.74 -2.52 -12.41
N ARG A 9 -1.51 -2.25 -11.33
CA ARG A 9 -2.94 -1.89 -11.40
C ARG A 9 -3.22 -0.39 -11.50
N ILE A 10 -2.19 0.45 -11.42
CA ILE A 10 -2.36 1.90 -11.52
C ILE A 10 -2.32 2.29 -13.00
N PRO A 11 -3.24 3.14 -13.48
CA PRO A 11 -3.23 3.63 -14.86
C PRO A 11 -1.87 4.21 -15.24
N LYS A 12 -1.36 3.83 -16.42
CA LYS A 12 -0.04 4.25 -16.90
C LYS A 12 0.04 5.77 -17.08
N GLU A 13 -1.06 6.40 -17.42
CA GLU A 13 -1.19 7.85 -17.60
C GLU A 13 -0.96 8.59 -16.28
N ILE A 14 -1.29 7.95 -15.15
CA ILE A 14 -1.03 8.49 -13.81
C ILE A 14 0.42 8.21 -13.39
N LEU A 15 0.91 6.97 -13.55
CA LEU A 15 2.27 6.60 -13.16
C LEU A 15 3.37 7.30 -13.97
N GLY A 16 3.13 7.52 -15.26
CA GLY A 16 4.09 8.13 -16.18
C GLY A 16 3.98 9.65 -16.27
N LYS A 17 3.15 10.28 -15.44
CA LYS A 17 2.91 11.72 -15.49
C LYS A 17 4.15 12.50 -15.05
N SER A 18 4.62 13.40 -15.91
CA SER A 18 5.77 14.28 -15.62
C SER A 18 5.40 15.51 -14.78
N SER A 19 4.13 15.90 -14.78
CA SER A 19 3.60 16.97 -13.94
C SER A 19 3.12 16.44 -12.58
N LYS A 20 2.92 17.34 -11.61
CA LYS A 20 2.41 16.96 -10.29
C LYS A 20 1.06 16.25 -10.41
N LEU A 21 0.93 15.16 -9.67
CA LEU A 21 -0.37 14.48 -9.51
C LEU A 21 -1.36 15.41 -8.81
N THR A 22 -2.58 15.41 -9.30
CA THR A 22 -3.73 15.96 -8.56
C THR A 22 -4.00 15.11 -7.32
N ASN A 23 -4.76 15.64 -6.36
CA ASN A 23 -5.15 14.89 -5.17
C ASN A 23 -5.88 13.58 -5.51
N LYS A 24 -6.72 13.57 -6.55
CA LYS A 24 -7.44 12.37 -7.00
C LYS A 24 -6.50 11.33 -7.60
N GLU A 25 -5.58 11.76 -8.46
CA GLU A 25 -4.56 10.87 -9.04
C GLU A 25 -3.65 10.28 -7.96
N ARG A 26 -3.26 11.10 -6.99
CA ARG A 26 -2.49 10.64 -5.84
C ARG A 26 -3.25 9.58 -5.04
N GLN A 27 -4.54 9.78 -4.77
CA GLN A 27 -5.38 8.79 -4.09
C GLN A 27 -5.42 7.45 -4.84
N VAL A 28 -5.41 7.48 -6.17
CA VAL A 28 -5.34 6.25 -6.98
C VAL A 28 -3.99 5.56 -6.78
N VAL A 29 -2.87 6.30 -6.85
CA VAL A 29 -1.52 5.74 -6.61
C VAL A 29 -1.40 5.15 -5.21
N GLU A 30 -1.99 5.77 -4.20
CA GLU A 30 -1.97 5.30 -2.80
C GLU A 30 -2.69 3.96 -2.59
N LEU A 31 -3.40 3.43 -3.60
CA LEU A 31 -3.97 2.08 -3.57
C LEU A 31 -2.95 0.98 -3.84
N HIS A 32 -1.77 1.28 -4.39
CA HIS A 32 -0.80 0.24 -4.77
C HIS A 32 -0.36 -0.67 -3.61
N PRO A 33 -0.25 -0.26 -2.33
CA PRO A 33 0.10 -1.19 -1.25
C PRO A 33 -1.01 -2.22 -1.01
N ILE A 34 -2.28 -1.85 -1.23
CA ILE A 34 -3.44 -2.76 -1.16
C ILE A 34 -3.29 -3.82 -2.24
N TYR A 35 -3.07 -3.38 -3.48
CA TYR A 35 -2.90 -4.30 -4.61
C TYR A 35 -1.67 -5.18 -4.45
N SER A 36 -0.55 -4.65 -3.97
CA SER A 36 0.64 -5.45 -3.68
C SER A 36 0.36 -6.53 -2.63
N SER A 37 -0.36 -6.19 -1.55
CA SER A 37 -0.80 -7.14 -0.52
C SER A 37 -1.73 -8.21 -1.08
N ASP A 38 -2.66 -7.82 -1.95
CA ASP A 38 -3.57 -8.74 -2.63
C ASP A 38 -2.86 -9.68 -3.61
N TYR A 39 -1.76 -9.26 -4.24
CA TYR A 39 -1.00 -10.13 -5.13
C TYR A 39 -0.19 -11.17 -4.37
N ILE A 40 0.49 -10.77 -3.30
CA ILE A 40 1.41 -11.67 -2.58
C ILE A 40 0.69 -12.61 -1.62
N LYS A 41 -0.52 -12.28 -1.15
CA LYS A 41 -1.30 -13.19 -0.29
C LYS A 41 -1.70 -14.47 -1.00
N GLU A 42 -1.71 -14.47 -2.33
CA GLU A 42 -2.01 -15.62 -3.18
C GLU A 42 -0.77 -16.52 -3.41
N ILE A 43 0.42 -16.08 -2.98
CA ILE A 43 1.66 -16.86 -3.06
C ILE A 43 1.91 -17.45 -1.67
N GLU A 44 1.79 -18.78 -1.55
CA GLU A 44 1.80 -19.50 -0.28
C GLU A 44 3.04 -19.18 0.57
N GLU A 45 4.23 -19.11 -0.06
CA GLU A 45 5.49 -18.82 0.62
C GLU A 45 5.63 -17.36 1.06
N LEU A 46 4.81 -16.45 0.52
CA LEU A 46 4.90 -15.00 0.75
C LEU A 46 3.69 -14.42 1.49
N LYS A 47 2.65 -15.22 1.75
CA LYS A 47 1.39 -14.71 2.30
C LYS A 47 1.51 -13.99 3.63
N GLU A 48 2.47 -14.37 4.47
CA GLU A 48 2.73 -13.72 5.76
C GLU A 48 3.33 -12.30 5.60
N LEU A 49 4.02 -12.05 4.48
CA LEU A 49 4.59 -10.72 4.17
C LEU A 49 3.51 -9.71 3.73
N LYS A 50 2.26 -10.14 3.54
CA LYS A 50 1.15 -9.28 3.07
C LYS A 50 0.96 -8.04 3.94
N TYR A 51 1.19 -8.15 5.24
CA TYR A 51 1.05 -7.04 6.19
C TYR A 51 2.20 -6.04 6.04
N ILE A 52 3.43 -6.52 5.92
CA ILE A 52 4.63 -5.68 5.75
C ILE A 52 4.52 -4.89 4.44
N VAL A 53 4.13 -5.57 3.36
CA VAL A 53 3.94 -4.95 2.06
C VAL A 53 2.76 -3.97 2.06
N ARG A 54 1.67 -4.25 2.77
CA ARG A 54 0.57 -3.29 2.90
C ARG A 54 1.00 -2.03 3.67
N ALA A 55 1.80 -2.21 4.72
CA ALA A 55 2.15 -1.16 5.66
C ALA A 55 3.41 -0.34 5.28
N HIS A 56 4.05 -0.59 4.14
CA HIS A 56 5.34 0.04 3.82
C HIS A 56 5.29 1.58 3.64
N HIS A 57 4.08 2.14 3.46
CA HIS A 57 3.83 3.58 3.43
C HIS A 57 3.10 4.11 4.68
N GLU A 58 2.90 3.26 5.68
CA GLU A 58 2.41 3.68 6.97
C GLU A 58 3.43 4.54 7.71
N ARG A 59 2.93 5.43 8.56
CA ARG A 59 3.75 6.37 9.32
C ARG A 59 3.36 6.32 10.78
N TRP A 60 4.34 6.44 11.66
CA TRP A 60 4.13 6.44 13.12
C TRP A 60 3.16 7.52 13.63
N ASP A 61 3.04 8.63 12.89
CA ASP A 61 2.10 9.73 13.19
C ASP A 61 0.65 9.46 12.71
N GLY A 62 0.39 8.33 12.06
CA GLY A 62 -0.90 7.96 11.47
C GLY A 62 -1.29 8.78 10.24
N LYS A 63 -0.34 9.50 9.64
CA LYS A 63 -0.54 10.22 8.37
C LYS A 63 -0.11 9.41 7.15
N GLY A 64 0.26 8.15 7.35
CA GLY A 64 0.56 7.20 6.28
C GLY A 64 -0.71 6.69 5.59
N TYR A 65 -0.54 5.69 4.75
CA TYR A 65 -1.60 5.02 4.02
C TYR A 65 -1.20 3.55 3.78
N PRO A 66 -2.15 2.63 3.49
CA PRO A 66 -3.58 2.86 3.27
C PRO A 66 -4.46 2.92 4.53
N ASP A 67 -4.01 2.33 5.64
CA ASP A 67 -4.82 2.07 6.83
C ASP A 67 -4.70 3.17 7.90
N LYS A 68 -3.74 4.10 7.76
CA LYS A 68 -3.49 5.22 8.68
C LYS A 68 -3.22 4.72 10.10
N LEU A 69 -2.37 3.71 10.21
CA LEU A 69 -2.07 3.02 11.46
C LEU A 69 -1.43 4.00 12.46
N LYS A 70 -1.93 3.99 13.69
CA LYS A 70 -1.37 4.74 14.82
C LYS A 70 -0.90 3.76 15.89
N LYS A 71 0.16 4.14 16.61
CA LYS A 71 0.76 3.34 17.69
C LYS A 71 -0.25 2.72 18.68
N LEU A 72 -1.34 3.45 18.99
CA LEU A 72 -2.39 3.01 19.92
C LEU A 72 -3.30 1.88 19.39
N LYS A 73 -3.27 1.58 18.08
CA LYS A 73 -4.10 0.53 17.44
C LYS A 73 -3.43 -0.85 17.39
N TYR A 74 -2.14 -0.95 17.75
CA TYR A 74 -1.37 -2.21 17.74
C TYR A 74 -1.68 -3.12 18.95
N LEU A 75 -2.41 -2.63 19.96
CA LEU A 75 -2.86 -3.44 21.10
C LEU A 75 -4.11 -4.29 20.79
N SER A 76 -4.62 -4.28 19.56
CA SER A 76 -5.90 -4.93 19.22
C SER A 76 -5.89 -5.69 17.87
N TRP A 77 -4.74 -6.17 17.41
CA TRP A 77 -4.71 -7.05 16.22
C TRP A 77 -5.10 -8.47 16.65
N PRO A 78 -6.09 -9.12 16.01
CA PRO A 78 -6.39 -10.50 16.31
C PRO A 78 -5.26 -11.38 15.76
N GLU A 79 -4.90 -12.41 16.54
CA GLU A 79 -3.99 -13.50 16.16
C GLU A 79 -4.37 -14.14 14.82
#